data_AF-A0A970JPI1-F1
#
_entry.id   AF-A0A970JPI1-F1
#
_cell.length_a   1.000
_cell.length_b   1.000
_cell.length_c   1.000
_cell.angle_alpha   90.00
_cell.angle_beta   90.00
_cell.angle_gamma   90.00
#
_symmetry.space_group_name_H-M   'P 1'
#
loop_
_entity.id
_entity.type
_entity.pdbx_description
1 polymer ?
#
loop_
_entity_poly.entity_id
_entity_poly.type
_entity_poly.pdbx_seq_one_letter_code
_entity_poly.pdbx_strand_id
1 'polypeptide(L)' 'MRIGLALGSGGLRGAAHVGVISEFERAGIRPHMVAGSSAGSIVAAMHALGMTAAEMER' A
#
# COMPACT_ATOMS: atom_id res chain seq x y z
N MET A 1 8.98 4.60 16.76
CA MET A 1 7.53 4.28 16.78
C MET A 1 7.25 3.27 15.67
N ARG A 2 6.51 2.20 15.92
CA ARG A 2 6.16 1.19 14.89
C ARG A 2 4.75 1.45 14.38
N ILE A 3 4.58 1.51 13.06
CA ILE A 3 3.30 1.80 12.41
C ILE A 3 2.88 0.58 11.58
N GLY A 4 1.63 0.14 11.72
CA GLY A 4 1.00 -0.84 10.84
C GLY A 4 0.01 -0.17 9.88
N LEU A 5 -0.03 -0.61 8.64
CA LEU A 5 -0.96 -0.12 7.62
C LEU A 5 -1.95 -1.21 7.21
N ALA A 6 -3.24 -0.93 7.33
CA ALA A 6 -4.31 -1.86 6.95
C ALA A 6 -5.08 -1.34 5.73
N LEU A 7 -5.04 -2.10 4.63
CA LEU A 7 -5.67 -1.75 3.34
C LEU A 7 -6.98 -2.53 3.16
N GLY A 8 -8.11 -1.82 3.21
CA GLY A 8 -9.43 -2.43 3.06
C GLY A 8 -9.71 -3.01 1.65
N SER A 9 -10.81 -3.75 1.52
CA SER A 9 -11.33 -4.17 0.21
C SER A 9 -11.90 -2.99 -0.58
N GLY A 10 -11.98 -3.09 -1.92
CA GLY A 10 -12.58 -2.02 -2.73
C GLY A 10 -12.83 -2.32 -4.21
N GLY A 11 -12.63 -3.58 -4.66
CA GLY A 11 -12.73 -3.93 -6.08
C GLY A 11 -11.83 -3.04 -6.95
N LEU A 12 -12.38 -2.48 -8.03
CA LEU A 12 -11.67 -1.55 -8.92
C LEU A 12 -11.17 -0.27 -8.21
N ARG A 13 -11.83 0.17 -7.13
CA ARG A 13 -11.37 1.34 -6.35
C ARG A 13 -10.14 1.02 -5.50
N GLY A 14 -9.72 -0.24 -5.42
CA GLY A 14 -8.52 -0.64 -4.69
C GLY A 14 -7.23 -0.03 -5.25
N ALA A 15 -7.22 0.44 -6.50
CA ALA A 15 -6.11 1.21 -7.06
C ALA A 15 -5.79 2.49 -6.24
N ALA A 16 -6.77 3.05 -5.53
CA ALA A 16 -6.54 4.19 -4.63
C ALA A 16 -5.54 3.90 -3.51
N HIS A 17 -5.36 2.63 -3.12
CA HIS A 17 -4.36 2.24 -2.12
C HIS A 17 -2.93 2.51 -2.59
N VAL A 18 -2.66 2.49 -3.90
CA VAL A 18 -1.33 2.86 -4.45
C VAL A 18 -1.04 4.33 -4.19
N GLY A 19 -2.05 5.21 -4.31
CA GLY A 19 -1.94 6.62 -3.96
C GLY A 19 -1.64 6.84 -2.47
N VAL A 20 -2.18 6.01 -1.58
CA VAL A 20 -1.83 6.03 -0.15
C VAL A 20 -0.36 5.68 0.06
N ILE A 21 0.15 4.66 -0.62
CA ILE A 21 1.59 4.29 -0.56
C ILE A 21 2.46 5.45 -1.07
N SER A 22 2.08 6.08 -2.19
CA SER A 22 2.80 7.23 -2.75
C SER A 22 2.92 8.38 -1.74
N GLU A 23 1.83 8.72 -1.04
CA GLU A 23 1.88 9.77 -0.01
C GLU A 23 2.70 9.38 1.21
N PHE A 24 2.69 8.10 1.60
CA PHE A 24 3.56 7.59 2.67
C PHE A 24 5.04 7.72 2.28
N GLU A 25 5.40 7.37 1.04
CA GLU A 25 6.75 7.54 0.50
C GLU A 25 7.16 9.02 0.51
N ARG A 26 6.31 9.92 0.02
CA ARG A 26 6.55 11.38 0.01
C ARG A 26 6.72 11.96 1.41
N ALA A 27 5.96 11.45 2.38
CA ALA A 27 6.05 11.87 3.77
C ALA A 27 7.25 11.25 4.53
N GLY A 28 8.00 10.33 3.90
CA GLY A 28 9.08 9.60 4.56
C GLY A 28 8.58 8.59 5.60
N ILE A 29 7.31 8.18 5.52
CA ILE A 29 6.67 7.24 6.45
C ILE A 29 6.75 5.83 5.84
N ARG A 30 7.47 4.93 6.52
CA ARG A 30 7.49 3.50 6.16
C ARG A 30 6.71 2.67 7.18
N PRO A 31 5.60 2.02 6.78
CA PRO A 31 4.94 1.03 7.61
C PRO A 31 5.90 -0.12 7.93
N HIS A 32 5.86 -0.61 9.16
CA HIS A 32 6.66 -1.75 9.60
C HIS A 32 5.92 -3.08 9.35
N MET A 33 4.60 -3.00 9.21
CA MET A 33 3.72 -4.12 8.93
C MET A 33 2.62 -3.63 8.00
N VAL A 34 2.19 -4.51 7.10
CA VAL A 34 1.04 -4.26 6.23
C VAL A 34 0.09 -5.44 6.27
N ALA A 35 -1.20 -5.15 6.16
CA ALA A 35 -2.25 -6.14 5.98
C ALA A 35 -3.24 -5.62 4.93
N GLY A 36 -3.86 -6.51 4.17
CA GLY A 36 -4.87 -6.12 3.21
C GLY A 36 -5.89 -7.21 2.92
N SER A 37 -7.04 -6.81 2.36
CA SER A 37 -8.11 -7.72 1.95
C SER A 37 -8.56 -7.45 0.51
N SER A 38 -8.76 -8.51 -0.29
CA SER A 38 -9.17 -8.42 -1.70
C SER A 38 -8.23 -7.50 -2.50
N ALA A 39 -8.72 -6.44 -3.15
CA ALA A 39 -7.85 -5.51 -3.88
C ALA A 39 -6.76 -4.87 -2.99
N GLY A 40 -7.04 -4.65 -1.71
CA GLY A 40 -6.04 -4.14 -0.75
C GLY A 40 -4.94 -5.15 -0.43
N SER A 41 -5.20 -6.47 -0.51
CA SER A 41 -4.16 -7.48 -0.26
C SER A 41 -3.10 -7.51 -1.36
N ILE A 42 -3.49 -7.18 -2.59
CA ILE A 42 -2.57 -7.09 -3.73
C ILE A 42 -1.58 -5.94 -3.49
N VAL A 43 -2.09 -4.74 -3.19
CA VAL A 43 -1.23 -3.57 -2.92
C VAL A 43 -0.39 -3.78 -1.66
N ALA A 44 -0.95 -4.37 -0.59
CA ALA A 44 -0.19 -4.71 0.61
C ALA A 44 0.97 -5.68 0.30
N ALA A 45 0.72 -6.72 -0.50
CA ALA A 45 1.75 -7.68 -0.91
C ALA A 45 2.84 -7.01 -1.77
N MET A 46 2.46 -6.21 -2.77
CA MET A 46 3.42 -5.46 -3.60
C MET A 46 4.30 -4.54 -2.76
N HIS A 47 3.71 -3.78 -1.84
CA HIS A 47 4.47 -2.92 -0.94
C HIS A 47 5.40 -3.72 -0.02
N ALA A 48 4.94 -4.85 0.53
CA ALA A 48 5.76 -5.73 1.36
C ALA A 48 6.94 -6.35 0.59
N LEU A 49 6.81 -6.55 -0.72
CA LEU A 49 7.88 -6.99 -1.60
C LEU A 49 8.89 -5.88 -1.94
N GLY A 50 8.67 -4.67 -1.44
CA GLY A 50 9.56 -3.53 -1.65
C GLY A 50 9.30 -2.76 -2.94
N MET A 51 8.19 -3.02 -3.63
CA MET A 51 7.79 -2.20 -4.78
C MET A 51 7.44 -0.79 -4.35
N THR A 52 7.88 0.18 -5.14
CA THR A 52 7.52 1.60 -5.01
C THR A 52 6.13 1.87 -5.57
N ALA A 53 5.49 2.97 -5.15
CA ALA A 53 4.18 3.33 -5.70
C ALA A 53 4.22 3.48 -7.24
N ALA A 54 5.30 4.06 -7.78
CA ALA A 54 5.51 4.23 -9.22
C ALA A 54 5.71 2.91 -9.99
N GLU A 55 6.11 1.83 -9.32
CA GLU A 55 6.15 0.48 -9.93
C GLU A 55 4.77 -0.18 -9.93
N MET A 56 3.90 0.15 -8.98
CA MET A 56 2.54 -0.39 -8.91
C MET A 56 1.57 0.29 -9.91
N GLU A 57 1.90 1.50 -10.38
CA GLU A 57 1.10 2.25 -11.36
C GLU A 57 1.34 1.83 -12.81
N ARG A 58 2.35 1.00 -13.06
CA ARG A 58 2.74 0.52 -14.40
C ARG A 58 2.08 -0.80 -14.74
#